data_AF-A0A1E3ZBA7-F1
#
_entry.id   AF-A0A1E3ZBA7-F1
#
_cell.length_a   1.000
_cell.length_b   1.000
_cell.length_c   1.000
_cell.angle_alpha   90.00
_cell.angle_beta   90.00
_cell.angle_gamma   90.00
#
_symmetry.space_group_name_H-M   'P 1'
#
loop_
_entity.id
_entity.type
_entity.pdbx_description
1 polymer ?
#
loop_
_entity_poly.entity_id
_entity_poly.type
_entity_poly.pdbx_seq_one_letter_code
_entity_poly.pdbx_strand_id
1 'polypeptide(L)'
;ELGFSGAVSKSAVRGVLARVNLTMAGNPLKDQSRYAEAKKWAKMVIDDPVASHAMNPSYPEIFMNMAGDIYDIKESIFEVEFSGNGLDQYSETGNQGWINGPAAANGSATGRADSYMSITAKFYNIYEPGDSRKFWDIAHFSYTNTQINGSKNLNNPPATEAAKYTLRPGKWRREYEKMLPKNHARATPENVPILRFTDVLLMYAEAENALNGPTQEVIDIVNSVRWRGWAKGVKTITVTNGGSGYSSTAPPEVVISNGNGQNAEATATVDAAGKITAITLKRDPSGVDFYLHGIYTSPPTITIQGGNGTGATAEATIYTQDDAKLSTARSGSKEAFHQALIDERMRELNGEGQRKADLLRWGIFLQVMQDMANTAQGDSPGSFFVNWYSNASAKDLLMPIPAAEMTTNLAMEQNPGW
;
A
#
# COMPACT_ATOMS: atom_id res chain seq x y z
N GLU A 1 -24.67 -7.75 -16.50
CA GLU A 1 -24.34 -6.97 -15.29
C GLU A 1 -23.11 -7.59 -14.65
N LEU A 2 -22.22 -6.80 -14.05
CA LEU A 2 -20.99 -7.29 -13.44
C LEU A 2 -21.22 -8.07 -12.13
N GLY A 3 -22.41 -7.96 -11.52
CA GLY A 3 -22.77 -8.69 -10.32
C GLY A 3 -21.93 -8.26 -9.11
N PHE A 4 -21.35 -9.24 -8.41
CA PHE A 4 -20.49 -9.10 -7.23
C PHE A 4 -19.07 -9.56 -7.54
N SER A 5 -18.08 -9.07 -6.80
CA SER A 5 -16.66 -9.38 -7.02
C SER A 5 -16.27 -10.83 -6.71
N GLY A 6 -17.09 -11.61 -5.99
CA GLY A 6 -16.87 -13.06 -5.81
C GLY A 6 -17.34 -13.94 -6.97
N ALA A 7 -18.12 -13.40 -7.92
CA ALA A 7 -18.56 -14.15 -9.09
C ALA A 7 -17.58 -13.97 -10.27
N VAL A 8 -17.28 -15.05 -10.98
CA VAL A 8 -16.39 -14.98 -12.16
C VAL A 8 -17.08 -14.17 -13.28
N SER A 9 -16.48 -13.03 -13.61
CA SER A 9 -16.92 -12.15 -14.70
C SER A 9 -16.05 -12.31 -15.96
N LYS A 10 -16.50 -11.80 -17.11
CA LYS A 10 -15.66 -11.70 -18.33
C LYS A 10 -14.38 -10.92 -18.06
N SER A 11 -14.46 -9.88 -17.22
CA SER A 11 -13.32 -9.06 -16.81
C SER A 11 -12.31 -9.88 -16.00
N ALA A 12 -12.80 -10.71 -15.06
CA ALA A 12 -11.96 -11.61 -14.28
C ALA A 12 -11.20 -12.58 -15.20
N VAL A 13 -11.90 -13.21 -16.15
CA VAL A 13 -11.27 -14.13 -17.13
C VAL A 13 -10.19 -13.41 -17.95
N ARG A 14 -10.49 -12.24 -18.51
CA ARG A 14 -9.54 -11.46 -19.32
C ARG A 14 -8.32 -11.01 -18.50
N GLY A 15 -8.51 -10.49 -17.30
CA GLY A 15 -7.39 -10.04 -16.46
C GLY A 15 -6.52 -11.20 -15.97
N VAL A 16 -7.12 -12.35 -15.63
CA VAL A 16 -6.36 -13.56 -15.31
C VAL A 16 -5.59 -14.08 -16.52
N LEU A 17 -6.18 -14.07 -17.73
CA LEU A 17 -5.47 -14.40 -18.96
C LEU A 17 -4.30 -13.45 -19.24
N ALA A 18 -4.44 -12.15 -18.94
CA ALA A 18 -3.33 -11.20 -19.02
C ALA A 18 -2.17 -11.62 -18.11
N ARG A 19 -2.46 -11.97 -16.85
CA ARG A 19 -1.46 -12.43 -15.87
C ARG A 19 -0.79 -13.74 -16.30
N VAL A 20 -1.57 -14.70 -16.80
CA VAL A 20 -1.05 -15.97 -17.32
C VAL A 20 -0.07 -15.73 -18.46
N ASN A 21 -0.46 -14.95 -19.48
CA ASN A 21 0.43 -14.65 -20.60
C ASN A 21 1.67 -13.86 -20.17
N LEU A 22 1.52 -12.91 -19.25
CA LEU A 22 2.64 -12.14 -18.71
C LEU A 22 3.63 -13.03 -17.94
N THR A 23 3.12 -14.04 -17.23
CA THR A 23 3.94 -15.03 -16.52
C THR A 23 4.67 -15.95 -17.51
N MET A 24 3.98 -16.45 -18.54
CA MET A 24 4.60 -17.26 -19.60
C MET A 24 5.68 -16.50 -20.39
N ALA A 25 5.52 -15.17 -20.54
CA ALA A 25 6.54 -14.33 -21.17
C ALA A 25 7.83 -14.24 -20.34
N GLY A 26 7.70 -14.36 -19.02
CA GLY A 26 8.80 -14.41 -18.07
C GLY A 26 9.29 -15.84 -17.79
N ASN A 27 10.13 -15.97 -16.76
CA ASN A 27 10.62 -17.26 -16.29
C ASN A 27 9.48 -18.13 -15.71
N PRO A 28 9.57 -19.46 -15.83
CA PRO A 28 10.66 -20.21 -16.47
C PRO A 28 10.49 -20.37 -18.00
N LEU A 29 9.28 -20.17 -18.55
CA LEU A 29 8.98 -20.46 -19.95
C LEU A 29 9.71 -19.53 -20.94
N LYS A 30 9.84 -18.24 -20.58
CA LYS A 30 10.46 -17.17 -21.36
C LYS A 30 9.90 -17.05 -22.78
N ASP A 31 8.62 -17.35 -22.97
CA ASP A 31 7.95 -17.23 -24.26
C ASP A 31 7.58 -15.75 -24.52
N GLN A 32 8.55 -14.95 -24.94
CA GLN A 32 8.38 -13.50 -25.14
C GLN A 32 7.26 -13.14 -26.12
N SER A 33 6.82 -14.07 -26.99
CA SER A 33 5.65 -13.85 -27.86
C SER A 33 4.37 -13.56 -27.07
N ARG A 34 4.31 -14.00 -25.81
CA ARG A 34 3.15 -13.85 -24.92
C ARG A 34 2.92 -12.42 -24.43
N TYR A 35 3.90 -11.52 -24.52
CA TYR A 35 3.68 -10.11 -24.18
C TYR A 35 2.56 -9.47 -25.02
N ALA A 36 2.43 -9.85 -26.31
CA ALA A 36 1.37 -9.34 -27.18
C ALA A 36 -0.02 -9.77 -26.69
N GLU A 37 -0.18 -11.02 -26.27
CA GLU A 37 -1.44 -11.52 -25.71
C GLU A 37 -1.70 -10.92 -24.32
N ALA A 38 -0.68 -10.77 -23.46
CA ALA A 38 -0.84 -10.11 -22.16
C ALA A 38 -1.36 -8.67 -22.31
N LYS A 39 -0.75 -7.89 -23.22
CA LYS A 39 -1.20 -6.52 -23.57
C LYS A 39 -2.64 -6.53 -24.04
N LYS A 40 -2.98 -7.39 -25.00
CA LYS A 40 -4.33 -7.50 -25.58
C LYS A 40 -5.38 -7.80 -24.52
N TRP A 41 -5.17 -8.83 -23.70
CA TRP A 41 -6.14 -9.23 -22.67
C TRP A 41 -6.34 -8.16 -21.60
N ALA A 42 -5.25 -7.49 -21.18
CA ALA A 42 -5.35 -6.37 -20.24
C ALA A 42 -6.10 -5.18 -20.87
N LYS A 43 -5.80 -4.82 -22.13
CA LYS A 43 -6.46 -3.72 -22.84
C LYS A 43 -7.96 -3.98 -23.03
N MET A 44 -8.37 -5.23 -23.24
CA MET A 44 -9.80 -5.60 -23.30
C MET A 44 -10.55 -5.43 -21.97
N VAL A 45 -9.86 -5.33 -20.83
CA VAL A 45 -10.47 -4.98 -19.55
C VAL A 45 -10.52 -3.46 -19.39
N ILE A 46 -9.42 -2.78 -19.74
CA ILE A 46 -9.28 -1.31 -19.69
C ILE A 46 -10.31 -0.61 -20.58
N ASP A 47 -10.51 -1.12 -21.79
CA ASP A 47 -11.36 -0.48 -22.80
C ASP A 47 -12.82 -1.00 -22.77
N ASP A 48 -13.20 -1.86 -21.82
CA ASP A 48 -14.55 -2.43 -21.81
C ASP A 48 -15.57 -1.36 -21.40
N PRO A 49 -16.44 -0.87 -22.30
CA PRO A 49 -17.37 0.21 -22.00
C PRO A 49 -18.54 -0.25 -21.13
N VAL A 50 -18.81 -1.55 -21.09
CA VAL A 50 -19.91 -2.13 -20.30
C VAL A 50 -19.46 -2.32 -18.87
N ALA A 51 -18.27 -2.91 -18.68
CA ALA A 51 -17.70 -3.06 -17.35
C ALA A 51 -17.27 -1.70 -16.79
N SER A 52 -16.64 -0.86 -17.62
CA SER A 52 -16.19 0.50 -17.32
C SER A 52 -15.47 0.56 -15.97
N HIS A 53 -14.50 -0.34 -15.79
CA HIS A 53 -13.65 -0.39 -14.58
C HIS A 53 -12.91 0.92 -14.38
N ALA A 54 -12.62 1.23 -13.13
CA ALA A 54 -11.97 2.48 -12.74
C ALA A 54 -11.23 2.28 -11.43
N MET A 55 -10.12 2.99 -11.26
CA MET A 55 -9.44 3.01 -9.97
C MET A 55 -10.33 3.62 -8.91
N ASN A 56 -10.39 3.00 -7.72
CA ASN A 56 -10.96 3.67 -6.57
C ASN A 56 -10.16 4.97 -6.30
N PRO A 57 -10.82 6.14 -6.24
CA PRO A 57 -10.15 7.41 -5.96
C PRO A 57 -9.39 7.44 -4.63
N SER A 58 -9.82 6.64 -3.65
CA SER A 58 -9.17 6.48 -2.34
C SER A 58 -8.50 5.12 -2.27
N TYR A 59 -7.17 5.10 -2.14
CA TYR A 59 -6.42 3.84 -1.97
C TYR A 59 -6.83 3.07 -0.70
N PRO A 60 -6.95 3.71 0.49
CA PRO A 60 -7.43 3.04 1.71
C PRO A 60 -8.82 2.42 1.58
N GLU A 61 -9.73 3.12 0.87
CA GLU A 61 -11.13 2.71 0.73
C GLU A 61 -11.29 1.33 0.09
N ILE A 62 -10.36 0.94 -0.80
CA ILE A 62 -10.34 -0.40 -1.42
C ILE A 62 -10.38 -1.49 -0.35
N PHE A 63 -9.56 -1.33 0.69
CA PHE A 63 -9.39 -2.33 1.75
C PHE A 63 -10.42 -2.17 2.86
N MET A 64 -10.87 -0.94 3.13
CA MET A 64 -12.03 -0.71 4.01
C MET A 64 -13.29 -1.37 3.45
N ASN A 65 -13.50 -1.28 2.15
CA ASN A 65 -14.63 -1.90 1.46
C ASN A 65 -14.60 -3.43 1.55
N MET A 66 -13.43 -4.04 1.31
CA MET A 66 -13.27 -5.50 1.44
C MET A 66 -13.44 -6.01 2.87
N ALA A 67 -13.11 -5.19 3.89
CA ALA A 67 -13.39 -5.53 5.29
C ALA A 67 -14.88 -5.29 5.65
N GLY A 68 -15.51 -4.29 5.04
CA GLY A 68 -16.86 -3.85 5.33
C GLY A 68 -17.98 -4.56 4.57
N ASP A 69 -17.68 -5.62 3.82
CA ASP A 69 -18.61 -6.30 2.90
C ASP A 69 -19.22 -5.35 1.85
N ILE A 70 -18.41 -4.42 1.31
CA ILE A 70 -18.81 -3.45 0.28
C ILE A 70 -18.12 -3.80 -1.03
N TYR A 71 -18.91 -4.14 -2.04
CA TYR A 71 -18.37 -4.48 -3.36
C TYR A 71 -18.06 -3.24 -4.20
N ASP A 72 -16.77 -2.93 -4.35
CA ASP A 72 -16.27 -1.99 -5.36
C ASP A 72 -15.87 -2.75 -6.64
N ILE A 73 -16.87 -3.15 -7.43
CA ILE A 73 -16.67 -3.94 -8.66
C ILE A 73 -15.90 -3.20 -9.77
N LYS A 74 -15.59 -1.91 -9.58
CA LYS A 74 -14.82 -1.10 -10.53
C LYS A 74 -13.31 -1.25 -10.31
N GLU A 75 -12.89 -1.38 -9.05
CA GLU A 75 -11.50 -1.61 -8.67
C GLU A 75 -11.26 -3.09 -8.33
N SER A 76 -12.11 -3.74 -7.53
CA SER A 76 -12.03 -5.17 -7.20
C SER A 76 -12.76 -6.00 -8.27
N ILE A 77 -12.01 -6.55 -9.21
CA ILE A 77 -12.56 -7.29 -10.36
C ILE A 77 -12.91 -8.74 -9.97
N PHE A 78 -12.08 -9.35 -9.13
CA PHE A 78 -12.29 -10.69 -8.62
C PHE A 78 -11.64 -10.83 -7.24
N GLU A 79 -12.41 -11.27 -6.25
CA GLU A 79 -11.96 -11.47 -4.87
C GLU A 79 -12.45 -12.80 -4.30
N VAL A 80 -11.70 -13.33 -3.34
CA VAL A 80 -12.19 -14.42 -2.49
C VAL A 80 -13.04 -13.78 -1.40
N GLU A 81 -14.32 -14.17 -1.36
CA GLU A 81 -15.26 -13.74 -0.35
C GLU A 81 -15.12 -14.62 0.90
N PHE A 82 -15.07 -13.97 2.07
CA PHE A 82 -15.09 -14.64 3.36
C PHE A 82 -16.30 -14.14 4.16
N SER A 83 -16.83 -15.01 5.03
CA SER A 83 -17.99 -14.68 5.84
C SER A 83 -17.97 -15.40 7.18
N GLY A 84 -18.62 -14.78 8.16
CA GLY A 84 -18.77 -15.30 9.51
C GLY A 84 -17.65 -14.89 10.47
N ASN A 85 -17.74 -15.42 11.69
CA ASN A 85 -16.80 -15.13 12.79
C ASN A 85 -16.20 -16.41 13.39
N GLY A 86 -16.35 -17.55 12.69
CA GLY A 86 -15.83 -18.85 13.11
C GLY A 86 -16.52 -19.46 14.34
N LEU A 87 -17.70 -18.97 14.73
CA LEU A 87 -18.52 -19.53 15.81
C LEU A 87 -19.57 -20.52 15.31
N ASP A 88 -19.91 -20.44 14.03
CA ASP A 88 -20.89 -21.31 13.39
C ASP A 88 -20.28 -22.67 12.98
N GLN A 89 -21.14 -23.67 12.78
CA GLN A 89 -20.74 -25.02 12.37
C GLN A 89 -20.04 -25.04 11.00
N TYR A 90 -20.47 -24.15 10.10
CA TYR A 90 -19.82 -23.89 8.82
C TYR A 90 -19.10 -22.56 8.94
N SER A 91 -17.80 -22.56 8.65
CA SER A 91 -16.96 -21.37 8.74
C SER A 91 -16.31 -21.15 7.38
N GLU A 92 -16.72 -20.06 6.73
CA GLU A 92 -16.17 -19.58 5.46
C GLU A 92 -15.25 -18.39 5.72
N THR A 93 -14.51 -18.42 6.83
CA THR A 93 -13.64 -17.33 7.26
C THR A 93 -12.23 -17.47 6.70
N GLY A 94 -11.56 -16.33 6.50
CA GLY A 94 -10.15 -16.23 6.21
C GLY A 94 -9.34 -15.96 7.49
N ASN A 95 -8.09 -15.53 7.32
CA ASN A 95 -7.20 -15.19 8.43
C ASN A 95 -6.33 -13.94 8.14
N GLN A 96 -6.80 -13.09 7.23
CA GLN A 96 -6.01 -12.03 6.61
C GLN A 96 -5.81 -10.85 7.53
N GLY A 97 -6.87 -10.35 8.17
CA GLY A 97 -6.75 -9.34 9.22
C GLY A 97 -5.94 -9.84 10.43
N TRP A 98 -5.86 -11.16 10.65
CA TRP A 98 -5.06 -11.74 11.73
C TRP A 98 -3.55 -11.78 11.42
N ILE A 99 -3.17 -12.19 10.20
CA ILE A 99 -1.77 -12.35 9.78
C ILE A 99 -1.16 -11.05 9.25
N ASN A 100 -1.94 -10.28 8.48
CA ASN A 100 -1.50 -9.18 7.64
C ASN A 100 -2.15 -7.84 8.03
N GLY A 101 -2.81 -7.78 9.19
CA GLY A 101 -3.34 -6.56 9.78
C GLY A 101 -2.42 -5.93 10.83
N PRO A 102 -2.73 -4.71 11.29
CA PRO A 102 -2.00 -4.08 12.40
C PRO A 102 -2.13 -4.92 13.67
N ALA A 103 -1.06 -4.97 14.48
CA ALA A 103 -1.06 -5.79 15.68
C ALA A 103 -2.13 -5.36 16.70
N ALA A 104 -2.92 -6.33 17.17
CA ALA A 104 -3.95 -6.15 18.17
C ALA A 104 -3.93 -7.33 19.16
N ALA A 105 -3.95 -7.01 20.45
CA ALA A 105 -3.78 -8.00 21.51
C ALA A 105 -4.90 -9.06 21.51
N ASN A 106 -4.61 -10.24 22.07
CA ASN A 106 -5.66 -11.22 22.36
C ASN A 106 -6.68 -10.59 23.33
N GLY A 107 -7.97 -10.72 23.00
CA GLY A 107 -9.07 -10.05 23.72
C GLY A 107 -9.32 -8.59 23.32
N SER A 108 -8.57 -8.03 22.36
CA SER A 108 -8.82 -6.67 21.85
C SER A 108 -10.22 -6.53 21.26
N ALA A 109 -10.97 -5.50 21.67
CA ALA A 109 -12.29 -5.21 21.12
C ALA A 109 -12.27 -4.95 19.60
N THR A 110 -11.13 -4.54 19.04
CA THR A 110 -10.92 -4.36 17.60
C THR A 110 -10.77 -5.69 16.84
N GLY A 111 -10.64 -6.82 17.56
CA GLY A 111 -10.31 -8.14 17.02
C GLY A 111 -8.81 -8.43 17.15
N ARG A 112 -8.45 -9.67 17.48
CA ARG A 112 -7.03 -10.08 17.63
C ARG A 112 -6.31 -10.07 16.27
N ALA A 113 -5.09 -9.54 16.24
CA ALA A 113 -4.22 -9.62 15.08
C ALA A 113 -2.77 -9.82 15.55
N ASP A 114 -2.20 -10.98 15.24
CA ASP A 114 -0.83 -11.33 15.68
C ASP A 114 0.22 -10.69 14.76
N SER A 115 -0.17 -10.28 13.54
CA SER A 115 0.68 -9.52 12.65
C SER A 115 2.01 -10.26 12.36
N TYR A 116 1.89 -11.52 11.89
CA TYR A 116 3.04 -12.40 11.63
C TYR A 116 3.96 -11.89 10.52
N MET A 117 3.48 -10.95 9.71
CA MET A 117 4.31 -10.24 8.75
C MET A 117 5.00 -9.04 9.41
N SER A 118 6.25 -8.80 9.01
CA SER A 118 7.00 -7.60 9.39
C SER A 118 7.33 -6.77 8.16
N ILE A 119 7.60 -5.48 8.39
CA ILE A 119 8.01 -4.55 7.35
C ILE A 119 9.54 -4.63 7.15
N THR A 120 10.00 -4.52 5.91
CA THR A 120 11.43 -4.37 5.62
C THR A 120 11.79 -2.89 5.49
N ALA A 121 13.03 -2.51 5.82
CA ALA A 121 13.49 -1.14 5.59
C ALA A 121 13.38 -0.74 4.10
N LYS A 122 13.68 -1.66 3.17
CA LYS A 122 13.46 -1.45 1.73
C LYS A 122 12.03 -1.05 1.40
N PHE A 123 11.05 -1.80 1.91
CA PHE A 123 9.64 -1.48 1.68
C PHE A 123 9.23 -0.15 2.33
N TYR A 124 9.74 0.16 3.53
CA TYR A 124 9.50 1.45 4.17
C TYR A 124 10.06 2.64 3.36
N ASN A 125 11.24 2.45 2.76
CA ASN A 125 12.02 3.49 2.07
C ASN A 125 11.62 3.67 0.60
N ILE A 126 10.83 2.77 0.02
CA ILE A 126 10.42 2.85 -1.39
C ILE A 126 9.34 3.90 -1.65
N TYR A 127 8.67 4.38 -0.59
CA TYR A 127 7.68 5.44 -0.66
C TYR A 127 8.36 6.81 -0.66
N GLU A 128 7.94 7.64 -1.61
CA GLU A 128 8.44 9.00 -1.77
C GLU A 128 7.71 9.98 -0.84
N PRO A 129 8.32 11.13 -0.47
CA PRO A 129 7.64 12.14 0.35
C PRO A 129 6.35 12.64 -0.32
N GLY A 130 5.21 12.33 0.30
CA GLY A 130 3.87 12.65 -0.20
C GLY A 130 3.08 11.44 -0.69
N ASP A 131 3.70 10.27 -0.86
CA ASP A 131 2.99 9.02 -1.10
C ASP A 131 2.32 8.54 0.20
N SER A 132 1.02 8.82 0.33
CA SER A 132 0.22 8.52 1.52
C SER A 132 -0.03 7.03 1.70
N ARG A 133 0.14 6.21 0.66
CA ARG A 133 -0.01 4.74 0.76
C ARG A 133 0.88 4.16 1.84
N LYS A 134 2.08 4.73 2.05
CA LYS A 134 2.99 4.37 3.14
C LYS A 134 2.28 4.23 4.48
N PHE A 135 1.42 5.18 4.81
CA PHE A 135 0.79 5.27 6.11
C PHE A 135 -0.47 4.41 6.23
N TRP A 136 -1.08 4.06 5.09
CA TRP A 136 -2.08 3.01 5.05
C TRP A 136 -1.43 1.63 5.19
N ASP A 137 -0.42 1.34 4.38
CA ASP A 137 0.23 0.04 4.22
C ASP A 137 1.09 -0.39 5.41
N ILE A 138 1.56 0.58 6.19
CA ILE A 138 2.43 0.35 7.35
C ILE A 138 1.82 1.04 8.57
N ALA A 139 1.51 0.26 9.59
CA ALA A 139 0.91 0.75 10.82
C ALA A 139 1.89 1.63 11.60
N HIS A 140 1.63 2.95 11.59
CA HIS A 140 2.32 3.93 12.45
C HIS A 140 1.49 4.28 13.68
N PHE A 141 0.85 3.27 14.25
CA PHE A 141 0.05 3.37 15.46
C PHE A 141 -0.02 2.01 16.14
N SER A 142 -0.52 2.01 17.36
CA SER A 142 -0.94 0.80 18.07
C SER A 142 -2.40 0.97 18.48
N TYR A 143 -3.23 -0.08 18.40
CA TYR A 143 -4.58 0.00 18.94
C TYR A 143 -4.54 0.15 20.47
N THR A 144 -5.47 0.92 21.01
CA THR A 144 -5.74 0.97 22.45
C THR A 144 -6.40 -0.32 22.94
N ASN A 145 -7.02 -1.09 22.02
CA ASN A 145 -7.71 -2.36 22.25
C ASN A 145 -8.96 -2.26 23.14
N THR A 146 -9.51 -1.05 23.35
CA THR A 146 -10.64 -0.80 24.26
C THR A 146 -12.01 -0.80 23.60
N GLN A 147 -12.09 -0.44 22.32
CA GLN A 147 -13.34 -0.29 21.58
C GLN A 147 -13.22 -0.91 20.18
N ILE A 148 -14.36 -1.28 19.61
CA ILE A 148 -14.45 -1.88 18.27
C ILE A 148 -14.01 -0.86 17.20
N ASN A 149 -14.17 0.45 17.45
CA ASN A 149 -13.81 1.53 16.53
C ASN A 149 -12.31 1.65 16.21
N GLY A 150 -11.47 0.78 16.76
CA GLY A 150 -10.05 0.79 16.49
C GLY A 150 -9.36 2.07 16.96
N SER A 151 -9.70 2.57 18.15
CA SER A 151 -9.01 3.69 18.80
C SER A 151 -7.48 3.45 18.85
N LYS A 152 -6.69 4.51 18.60
CA LYS A 152 -5.26 4.40 18.29
C LYS A 152 -4.40 5.29 19.19
N ASN A 153 -3.21 4.79 19.53
CA ASN A 153 -2.07 5.59 19.95
C ASN A 153 -1.16 5.78 18.74
N LEU A 154 -1.00 7.02 18.28
CA LEU A 154 -0.17 7.31 17.10
C LEU A 154 1.31 7.24 17.44
N ASN A 155 2.07 6.51 16.64
CA ASN A 155 3.51 6.37 16.79
C ASN A 155 4.23 7.42 15.93
N ASN A 156 5.41 7.84 16.37
CA ASN A 156 6.33 8.64 15.56
C ASN A 156 7.00 7.75 14.50
N PRO A 157 7.47 8.33 13.38
CA PRO A 157 8.30 7.60 12.43
C PRO A 157 9.55 6.99 13.12
N PRO A 158 10.00 5.80 12.69
CA PRO A 158 11.20 5.16 13.24
C PRO A 158 12.43 6.04 13.02
N ALA A 159 13.28 6.16 14.05
CA ALA A 159 14.49 6.99 14.02
C ALA A 159 15.70 6.29 13.37
N THR A 160 15.65 4.98 13.14
CA THR A 160 16.76 4.17 12.60
C THR A 160 16.28 3.16 11.57
N GLU A 161 17.18 2.65 10.71
CA GLU A 161 16.84 1.56 9.78
C GLU A 161 16.41 0.29 10.53
N ALA A 162 17.12 -0.08 11.60
CA ALA A 162 16.77 -1.22 12.45
C ALA A 162 15.34 -1.15 12.99
N ALA A 163 14.88 0.05 13.40
CA ALA A 163 13.53 0.24 13.93
C ALA A 163 12.43 0.06 12.87
N LYS A 164 12.74 0.12 11.56
CA LYS A 164 11.75 -0.15 10.50
C LYS A 164 11.34 -1.62 10.46
N TYR A 165 12.22 -2.53 10.87
CA TYR A 165 11.95 -3.97 10.89
C TYR A 165 10.97 -4.42 11.98
N THR A 166 10.62 -3.53 12.93
CA THR A 166 9.64 -3.80 13.99
C THR A 166 8.23 -3.31 13.64
N LEU A 167 8.10 -2.53 12.56
CA LEU A 167 6.81 -2.06 12.07
C LEU A 167 5.97 -3.22 11.53
N ARG A 168 4.65 -3.00 11.58
CA ARG A 168 3.64 -3.99 11.24
C ARG A 168 2.84 -3.57 10.01
N PRO A 169 2.30 -4.53 9.23
CA PRO A 169 1.37 -4.25 8.15
C PRO A 169 0.20 -3.38 8.63
N GLY A 170 -0.27 -2.51 7.74
CA GLY A 170 -1.36 -1.60 7.99
C GLY A 170 -2.60 -1.82 7.13
N LYS A 171 -2.55 -2.71 6.13
CA LYS A 171 -3.48 -2.70 5.00
C LYS A 171 -4.80 -3.43 5.25
N TRP A 172 -4.80 -4.51 6.05
CA TRP A 172 -5.99 -5.30 6.42
C TRP A 172 -6.43 -4.98 7.85
N ARG A 173 -7.28 -3.96 7.98
CA ARG A 173 -7.61 -3.31 9.26
C ARG A 173 -8.94 -3.81 9.83
N ARG A 174 -8.86 -4.56 10.92
CA ARG A 174 -10.00 -5.24 11.53
C ARG A 174 -11.06 -4.31 12.13
N GLU A 175 -10.77 -3.03 12.38
CA GLU A 175 -11.79 -2.06 12.81
C GLU A 175 -12.85 -1.79 11.74
N TYR A 176 -12.54 -2.06 10.48
CA TYR A 176 -13.49 -1.92 9.36
C TYR A 176 -14.26 -3.21 9.07
N GLU A 177 -13.92 -4.33 9.71
CA GLU A 177 -14.72 -5.55 9.61
C GLU A 177 -16.17 -5.24 10.03
N LYS A 178 -17.17 -5.69 9.25
CA LYS A 178 -18.57 -5.49 9.61
C LYS A 178 -19.10 -6.50 10.62
N MET A 179 -18.64 -7.75 10.53
CA MET A 179 -19.13 -8.86 11.35
C MET A 179 -18.83 -8.65 12.85
N LEU A 180 -19.81 -8.98 13.69
CA LEU A 180 -19.73 -8.96 15.15
C LEU A 180 -20.29 -10.25 15.76
N PRO A 181 -19.82 -10.68 16.95
CA PRO A 181 -18.62 -10.18 17.63
C PRO A 181 -17.34 -10.43 16.83
N LYS A 182 -16.30 -9.64 17.07
CA LYS A 182 -14.98 -9.87 16.49
C LYS A 182 -14.43 -11.20 16.98
N ASN A 183 -13.89 -12.01 16.08
CA ASN A 183 -13.19 -13.23 16.47
C ASN A 183 -11.83 -12.89 17.11
N HIS A 184 -11.54 -13.47 18.27
CA HIS A 184 -10.27 -13.29 18.99
C HIS A 184 -9.31 -14.50 18.85
N ALA A 185 -9.63 -15.43 17.96
CA ALA A 185 -8.74 -16.50 17.54
C ALA A 185 -8.04 -16.11 16.23
N ARG A 186 -8.24 -16.86 15.15
CA ARG A 186 -7.51 -16.72 13.87
C ARG A 186 -8.41 -16.33 12.70
N ALA A 187 -9.73 -16.27 12.91
CA ALA A 187 -10.71 -16.12 11.85
C ALA A 187 -11.02 -14.64 11.58
N THR A 188 -11.04 -14.26 10.31
CA THR A 188 -11.42 -12.92 9.84
C THR A 188 -12.29 -13.03 8.60
N PRO A 189 -13.39 -12.26 8.47
CA PRO A 189 -14.23 -12.26 7.28
C PRO A 189 -13.72 -11.32 6.17
N GLU A 190 -12.57 -10.67 6.32
CA GLU A 190 -12.09 -9.72 5.31
C GLU A 190 -11.79 -10.39 3.96
N ASN A 191 -12.38 -9.87 2.89
CA ASN A 191 -12.17 -10.34 1.52
C ASN A 191 -10.73 -10.08 1.04
N VAL A 192 -10.30 -10.87 0.03
CA VAL A 192 -8.95 -10.76 -0.54
C VAL A 192 -9.02 -10.63 -2.04
N PRO A 193 -8.39 -9.60 -2.63
CA PRO A 193 -8.42 -9.44 -4.06
C PRO A 193 -7.54 -10.51 -4.73
N ILE A 194 -8.11 -11.20 -5.71
CA ILE A 194 -7.35 -12.02 -6.67
C ILE A 194 -6.88 -11.14 -7.84
N LEU A 195 -7.71 -10.18 -8.25
CA LEU A 195 -7.43 -9.27 -9.35
C LEU A 195 -8.11 -7.93 -9.11
N ARG A 196 -7.32 -6.85 -9.12
CA ARG A 196 -7.81 -5.47 -9.14
C ARG A 196 -7.57 -4.80 -10.48
N PHE A 197 -8.34 -3.76 -10.78
CA PHE A 197 -8.16 -2.95 -11.98
C PHE A 197 -6.78 -2.29 -12.02
N THR A 198 -6.28 -1.81 -10.87
CA THR A 198 -4.91 -1.26 -10.81
C THR A 198 -3.84 -2.29 -11.19
N ASP A 199 -4.00 -3.57 -10.83
CA ASP A 199 -3.07 -4.63 -11.28
C ASP A 199 -3.13 -4.83 -12.81
N VAL A 200 -4.32 -4.78 -13.40
CA VAL A 200 -4.50 -4.86 -14.87
C VAL A 200 -3.79 -3.70 -15.58
N LEU A 201 -3.91 -2.48 -15.06
CA LEU A 201 -3.22 -1.29 -15.59
C LEU A 201 -1.70 -1.48 -15.58
N LEU A 202 -1.14 -1.98 -14.47
CA LEU A 202 0.29 -2.22 -14.33
C LEU A 202 0.77 -3.40 -15.19
N MET A 203 -0.04 -4.44 -15.37
CA MET A 203 0.26 -5.54 -16.31
C MET A 203 0.25 -5.07 -17.76
N TYR A 204 -0.68 -4.20 -18.15
CA TYR A 204 -0.71 -3.58 -19.47
C TYR A 204 0.55 -2.74 -19.72
N ALA A 205 0.90 -1.87 -18.77
CA ALA A 205 2.09 -1.03 -18.85
C ALA A 205 3.38 -1.88 -18.97
N GLU A 206 3.47 -2.98 -18.23
CA GLU A 206 4.60 -3.89 -18.30
C GLU A 206 4.71 -4.60 -19.67
N ALA A 207 3.60 -5.14 -20.17
CA ALA A 207 3.58 -5.82 -21.45
C ALA A 207 3.92 -4.86 -22.61
N GLU A 208 3.41 -3.63 -22.57
CA GLU A 208 3.72 -2.63 -23.58
C GLU A 208 5.19 -2.19 -23.52
N ASN A 209 5.73 -1.98 -22.33
CA ASN A 209 7.14 -1.65 -22.16
C ASN A 209 8.06 -2.74 -22.71
N ALA A 210 7.72 -4.01 -22.51
CA ALA A 210 8.49 -5.12 -23.06
C ALA A 210 8.51 -5.09 -24.60
N LEU A 211 7.36 -4.86 -25.24
CA LEU A 211 7.22 -4.83 -26.70
C LEU A 211 7.85 -3.58 -27.31
N ASN A 212 7.35 -2.40 -26.93
CA ASN A 212 7.58 -1.14 -27.62
C ASN A 212 8.40 -0.14 -26.79
N GLY A 213 8.60 -0.43 -25.51
CA GLY A 213 9.18 0.51 -24.56
C GLY A 213 8.13 1.44 -23.95
N PRO A 214 8.55 2.39 -23.12
CA PRO A 214 7.63 3.21 -22.37
C PRO A 214 6.96 4.23 -23.32
N THR A 215 5.75 3.91 -23.78
CA THR A 215 4.91 4.86 -24.51
C THR A 215 4.34 5.91 -23.55
N GLN A 216 3.93 7.07 -24.08
CA GLN A 216 3.31 8.11 -23.26
C GLN A 216 2.05 7.59 -22.54
N GLU A 217 1.25 6.75 -23.20
CA GLU A 217 0.06 6.12 -22.62
C GLU A 217 0.39 5.35 -21.33
N VAL A 218 1.42 4.50 -21.34
CA VAL A 218 1.74 3.69 -20.15
C VAL A 218 2.47 4.47 -19.07
N ILE A 219 3.23 5.51 -19.46
CA ILE A 219 3.78 6.48 -18.51
C ILE A 219 2.64 7.20 -17.79
N ASP A 220 1.62 7.65 -18.52
CA ASP A 220 0.46 8.35 -17.95
C ASP A 220 -0.38 7.45 -17.06
N ILE A 221 -0.56 6.17 -17.44
CA ILE A 221 -1.19 5.16 -16.59
C ILE A 221 -0.44 5.03 -15.26
N VAL A 222 0.87 4.82 -15.28
CA VAL A 222 1.65 4.67 -14.03
C VAL A 222 1.64 5.96 -13.20
N ASN A 223 1.72 7.13 -13.85
CA ASN A 223 1.60 8.41 -13.17
C ASN A 223 0.21 8.59 -12.52
N SER A 224 -0.86 8.07 -13.13
CA SER A 224 -2.20 8.13 -12.54
C SER A 224 -2.32 7.26 -11.27
N VAL A 225 -1.70 6.07 -11.26
CA VAL A 225 -1.64 5.18 -10.07
C VAL A 225 -0.87 5.86 -8.95
N ARG A 226 0.31 6.42 -9.28
CA ARG A 226 1.14 7.17 -8.32
C ARG A 226 0.41 8.37 -7.76
N TRP A 227 -0.23 9.15 -8.63
CA TRP A 227 -1.03 10.29 -8.19
C TRP A 227 -2.17 9.86 -7.29
N ARG A 228 -2.91 8.78 -7.58
CA ARG A 228 -3.99 8.31 -6.69
C ARG A 228 -3.49 8.05 -5.27
N GLY A 229 -2.28 7.51 -5.10
CA GLY A 229 -1.68 7.27 -3.79
C GLY A 229 -1.12 8.50 -3.05
N TRP A 230 -1.07 9.66 -3.70
CA TRP A 230 -0.39 10.84 -3.18
C TRP A 230 -1.30 11.76 -2.36
N ALA A 231 -0.77 12.41 -1.33
CA ALA A 231 -1.46 13.48 -0.62
C ALA A 231 -1.91 14.60 -1.59
N LYS A 232 -3.09 15.18 -1.34
CA LYS A 232 -3.72 16.20 -2.20
C LYS A 232 -3.74 17.60 -1.57
N GLY A 233 -3.05 17.76 -0.47
CA GLY A 233 -3.12 18.98 0.33
C GLY A 233 -1.78 19.61 0.60
N VAL A 234 -1.69 20.26 1.77
CA VAL A 234 -0.51 21.03 2.19
C VAL A 234 0.73 20.15 2.20
N LYS A 235 1.76 20.58 1.46
CA LYS A 235 3.07 19.91 1.37
C LYS A 235 4.05 20.46 2.39
N THR A 236 4.22 21.78 2.41
CA THR A 236 5.05 22.48 3.39
C THR A 236 4.30 23.67 3.96
N ILE A 237 4.67 24.04 5.19
CA ILE A 237 4.30 25.32 5.80
C ILE A 237 5.60 26.00 6.22
N THR A 238 5.81 27.24 5.77
CA THR A 238 7.00 28.04 6.08
C THR A 238 6.56 29.29 6.81
N VAL A 239 7.05 29.46 8.04
CA VAL A 239 6.87 30.70 8.81
C VAL A 239 7.74 31.78 8.19
N THR A 240 7.12 32.80 7.60
CA THR A 240 7.82 33.92 6.96
C THR A 240 8.10 35.06 7.95
N ASN A 241 7.29 35.16 9.00
CA ASN A 241 7.54 36.01 10.16
C ASN A 241 7.01 35.33 11.43
N GLY A 242 7.85 35.16 12.45
CA GLY A 242 7.45 34.54 13.72
C GLY A 242 6.61 35.45 14.63
N GLY A 243 6.50 36.75 14.29
CA GLY A 243 5.81 37.74 15.10
C GLY A 243 6.44 37.91 16.49
N SER A 244 5.63 38.36 17.45
CA SER A 244 6.05 38.53 18.85
C SER A 244 4.86 38.49 19.81
N GLY A 245 5.13 38.17 21.08
CA GLY A 245 4.12 38.22 22.15
C GLY A 245 3.22 36.99 22.26
N TYR A 246 3.50 35.92 21.50
CA TYR A 246 2.74 34.67 21.60
C TYR A 246 3.10 33.89 22.86
N SER A 247 2.15 33.12 23.40
CA SER A 247 2.37 32.21 24.53
C SER A 247 2.70 30.79 24.05
N SER A 248 3.72 30.16 24.66
CA SER A 248 4.02 28.74 24.42
C SER A 248 3.06 27.78 25.13
N THR A 249 2.37 28.22 26.19
CA THR A 249 1.37 27.43 26.91
C THR A 249 -0.04 27.60 26.35
N ALA A 250 -0.25 28.65 25.57
CA ALA A 250 -1.47 28.89 24.79
C ALA A 250 -1.09 29.41 23.40
N PRO A 251 -0.55 28.53 22.51
CA PRO A 251 -0.17 28.91 21.16
C PRO A 251 -1.36 29.50 20.39
N PRO A 252 -1.10 30.40 19.42
CA PRO A 252 -2.16 30.92 18.57
C PRO A 252 -2.79 29.80 17.73
N GLU A 253 -4.05 30.01 17.36
CA GLU A 253 -4.75 29.15 16.42
C GLU A 253 -4.21 29.36 15.01
N VAL A 254 -4.02 28.26 14.28
CA VAL A 254 -3.64 28.26 12.87
C VAL A 254 -4.82 27.80 12.04
N VAL A 255 -5.39 28.71 11.26
CA VAL A 255 -6.50 28.44 10.34
C VAL A 255 -5.93 28.35 8.92
N ILE A 256 -6.11 27.19 8.28
CA ILE A 256 -5.73 26.95 6.89
C ILE A 256 -7.02 26.80 6.08
N SER A 257 -7.43 27.87 5.41
CA SER A 257 -8.74 27.96 4.75
C SER A 257 -8.68 27.63 3.26
N ASN A 258 -9.85 27.62 2.60
CA ASN A 258 -10.04 27.35 1.17
C ASN A 258 -9.70 25.91 0.76
N GLY A 259 -9.87 24.94 1.66
CA GLY A 259 -9.85 23.53 1.33
C GLY A 259 -11.05 23.13 0.48
N ASN A 260 -10.82 22.32 -0.54
CA ASN A 260 -11.84 21.79 -1.42
C ASN A 260 -12.59 20.63 -0.74
N GLY A 261 -13.44 20.97 0.22
CA GLY A 261 -14.23 20.02 1.02
C GLY A 261 -13.53 19.53 2.29
N GLN A 262 -12.21 19.70 2.42
CA GLN A 262 -11.47 19.37 3.64
C GLN A 262 -10.29 20.33 3.86
N ASN A 263 -10.27 21.01 4.99
CA ASN A 263 -9.17 21.89 5.39
C ASN A 263 -8.03 21.10 6.05
N ALA A 264 -6.79 21.56 5.87
CA ALA A 264 -5.66 21.11 6.65
C ALA A 264 -5.79 21.60 8.10
N GLU A 265 -5.23 20.84 9.02
CA GLU A 265 -5.13 21.25 10.42
C GLU A 265 -3.67 21.30 10.86
N ALA A 266 -3.28 22.35 11.58
CA ALA A 266 -1.92 22.54 12.06
C ALA A 266 -1.87 23.13 13.48
N THR A 267 -0.70 23.06 14.11
CA THR A 267 -0.39 23.72 15.38
C THR A 267 0.86 24.59 15.23
N ALA A 268 0.86 25.74 15.92
CA ALA A 268 2.03 26.60 16.01
C ALA A 268 2.94 26.16 17.17
N THR A 269 4.25 26.19 16.95
CA THR A 269 5.28 26.08 17.99
C THR A 269 5.80 27.46 18.31
N VAL A 270 5.77 27.84 19.59
CA VAL A 270 6.21 29.15 20.07
C VAL A 270 7.43 28.97 20.97
N ASP A 271 8.48 29.75 20.73
CA ASP A 271 9.68 29.75 21.56
C ASP A 271 9.51 30.54 22.87
N ALA A 272 10.53 30.52 23.72
CA ALA A 272 10.53 31.25 24.99
C ALA A 272 10.52 32.78 24.82
N ALA A 273 10.83 33.30 23.63
CA ALA A 273 10.79 34.73 23.31
C ALA A 273 9.42 35.17 22.76
N GLY A 274 8.45 34.24 22.69
CA GLY A 274 7.10 34.49 22.20
C GLY A 274 7.02 34.64 20.68
N LYS A 275 7.96 34.02 19.95
CA LYS A 275 7.94 33.94 18.48
C LYS A 275 7.47 32.56 18.02
N ILE A 276 6.67 32.53 16.96
CA ILE A 276 6.34 31.29 16.26
C ILE A 276 7.57 30.84 15.47
N THR A 277 8.06 29.64 15.77
CA THR A 277 9.25 29.05 15.12
C THR A 277 8.89 27.96 14.12
N ALA A 278 7.71 27.35 14.24
CA ALA A 278 7.21 26.36 13.29
C ALA A 278 5.68 26.33 13.29
N ILE A 279 5.11 25.88 12.17
CA ILE A 279 3.72 25.45 12.07
C ILE A 279 3.74 24.04 11.49
N THR A 280 3.20 23.08 12.24
CA THR A 280 3.26 21.66 11.87
C THR A 280 1.86 21.11 11.72
N LEU A 281 1.63 20.31 10.68
CA LEU A 281 0.35 19.63 10.47
C LEU A 281 0.03 18.72 11.67
N LYS A 282 -1.24 18.74 12.10
CA LYS A 282 -1.75 17.81 13.10
C LYS A 282 -1.72 16.40 12.54
N ARG A 283 -1.54 15.43 13.42
CA ARG A 283 -1.62 14.02 13.08
C ARG A 283 -3.08 13.60 12.88
N ASP A 284 -3.33 12.78 11.87
CA ASP A 284 -4.64 12.18 11.64
C ASP A 284 -4.90 11.07 12.68
N PRO A 285 -5.90 11.21 13.57
CA PRO A 285 -6.20 10.23 14.61
C PRO A 285 -6.74 8.90 14.07
N SER A 286 -7.28 8.88 12.85
CA SER A 286 -7.75 7.63 12.23
C SER A 286 -6.59 6.75 11.73
N GLY A 287 -5.41 7.35 11.52
CA GLY A 287 -4.22 6.68 10.99
C GLY A 287 -4.34 6.32 9.52
N VAL A 288 -5.20 7.00 8.76
CA VAL A 288 -5.38 6.83 7.31
C VAL A 288 -4.36 7.66 6.55
N ASP A 289 -4.29 8.97 6.83
CA ASP A 289 -3.47 9.95 6.10
C ASP A 289 -2.20 10.37 6.85
N PHE A 290 -2.06 9.94 8.11
CA PHE A 290 -0.97 10.25 9.06
C PHE A 290 -0.87 11.71 9.49
N TYR A 291 -1.01 12.67 8.56
CA TYR A 291 -1.18 14.10 8.81
C TYR A 291 -2.46 14.62 8.15
N LEU A 292 -3.08 15.63 8.76
CA LEU A 292 -4.27 16.30 8.23
C LEU A 292 -3.89 17.33 7.16
N HIS A 293 -3.57 16.84 5.97
CA HIS A 293 -3.12 17.65 4.82
C HIS A 293 -4.22 18.53 4.20
N GLY A 294 -5.49 18.18 4.40
CA GLY A 294 -6.61 18.75 3.64
C GLY A 294 -6.53 18.43 2.15
N ILE A 295 -7.40 19.08 1.36
CA ILE A 295 -7.46 18.92 -0.10
C ILE A 295 -7.46 20.31 -0.74
N TYR A 296 -6.51 20.58 -1.64
CA TYR A 296 -6.31 21.91 -2.20
C TYR A 296 -5.95 21.84 -3.70
N THR A 297 -6.42 22.82 -4.48
CA THR A 297 -6.05 23.00 -5.90
C THR A 297 -5.10 24.19 -6.12
N SER A 298 -4.94 25.04 -5.11
CA SER A 298 -3.97 26.13 -5.04
C SER A 298 -3.43 26.25 -3.61
N PRO A 299 -2.23 26.82 -3.40
CA PRO A 299 -1.71 27.13 -2.08
C PRO A 299 -2.74 27.84 -1.18
N PRO A 300 -3.02 27.33 0.03
CA PRO A 300 -4.00 27.95 0.92
C PRO A 300 -3.46 29.19 1.62
N THR A 301 -4.39 30.02 2.08
CA THR A 301 -4.08 31.12 3.00
C THR A 301 -3.95 30.58 4.43
N ILE A 302 -2.90 31.01 5.12
CA ILE A 302 -2.70 30.71 6.54
C ILE A 302 -3.01 31.96 7.36
N THR A 303 -4.00 31.85 8.25
CA THR A 303 -4.33 32.88 9.22
C THR A 303 -3.90 32.42 10.60
N ILE A 304 -3.10 33.24 11.28
CA ILE A 304 -2.65 33.02 12.65
C ILE A 304 -3.43 33.97 13.54
N GLN A 305 -4.25 33.44 14.44
CA GLN A 305 -5.17 34.23 15.26
C GLN A 305 -5.14 33.83 16.73
N GLY A 306 -5.47 34.77 17.61
CA GLY A 306 -5.40 34.57 19.06
C GLY A 306 -3.97 34.53 19.61
N GLY A 307 -3.80 33.95 20.80
CA GLY A 307 -2.49 33.77 21.45
C GLY A 307 -1.82 35.06 21.95
N ASN A 308 -2.52 36.21 21.97
CA ASN A 308 -2.08 37.54 22.40
C ASN A 308 -0.88 38.15 21.64
N GLY A 309 -0.26 37.42 20.72
CA GLY A 309 0.84 37.90 19.88
C GLY A 309 0.36 38.56 18.59
N THR A 310 1.28 39.21 17.90
CA THR A 310 1.01 39.92 16.64
C THR A 310 2.14 39.73 15.63
N GLY A 311 1.82 39.96 14.35
CA GLY A 311 2.80 40.09 13.26
C GLY A 311 3.33 38.78 12.70
N ALA A 312 2.81 37.61 13.13
CA ALA A 312 3.21 36.35 12.54
C ALA A 312 2.55 36.13 11.17
N THR A 313 3.32 35.60 10.23
CA THR A 313 2.88 35.23 8.88
C THR A 313 3.51 33.91 8.46
N ALA A 314 2.79 33.13 7.66
CA ALA A 314 3.28 31.89 7.10
C ALA A 314 2.68 31.64 5.72
N GLU A 315 3.38 30.84 4.92
CA GLU A 315 2.96 30.45 3.59
C GLU A 315 2.95 28.92 3.49
N ALA A 316 2.01 28.37 2.71
CA ALA A 316 1.95 26.94 2.42
C ALA A 316 2.27 26.67 0.95
N THR A 317 2.84 25.51 0.67
CA THR A 317 2.79 24.89 -0.66
C THR A 317 1.88 23.68 -0.61
N ILE A 318 1.44 23.19 -1.77
CA ILE A 318 0.62 21.98 -1.88
C ILE A 318 1.32 20.94 -2.74
N TYR A 319 0.95 19.67 -2.53
CA TYR A 319 1.32 18.62 -3.46
C TYR A 319 0.54 18.78 -4.77
N THR A 320 1.23 18.56 -5.87
CA THR A 320 0.73 18.66 -7.23
C THR A 320 0.93 17.33 -7.96
N GLN A 321 0.26 17.16 -9.10
CA GLN A 321 0.46 15.97 -9.93
C GLN A 321 1.92 15.79 -10.33
N ASP A 322 2.66 16.88 -10.53
CA ASP A 322 4.06 16.84 -10.92
C ASP A 322 4.96 16.22 -9.84
N ASP A 323 4.61 16.36 -8.56
CA ASP A 323 5.34 15.71 -7.45
C ASP A 323 5.27 14.18 -7.53
N ALA A 324 4.18 13.63 -8.08
CA ALA A 324 3.98 12.20 -8.20
C ALA A 324 4.46 11.63 -9.54
N LYS A 325 4.77 12.46 -10.55
CA LYS A 325 5.17 11.96 -11.88
C LYS A 325 6.50 11.24 -11.85
N LEU A 326 6.63 10.19 -12.65
CA LEU A 326 7.92 9.57 -12.93
C LEU A 326 8.85 10.58 -13.61
N SER A 327 10.07 10.67 -13.11
CA SER A 327 11.11 11.48 -13.76
C SER A 327 11.55 10.86 -15.08
N THR A 328 12.13 11.66 -15.97
CA THR A 328 12.71 11.18 -17.24
C THR A 328 13.75 10.07 -17.02
N ALA A 329 14.50 10.11 -15.92
CA ALA A 329 15.45 9.05 -15.58
C ALA A 329 14.77 7.70 -15.31
N ARG A 330 13.51 7.70 -14.85
CA ARG A 330 12.71 6.51 -14.56
C ARG A 330 11.85 6.04 -15.73
N SER A 331 11.66 6.87 -16.76
CA SER A 331 10.83 6.56 -17.93
C SER A 331 11.57 6.63 -19.26
N GLY A 332 12.88 6.94 -19.25
CA GLY A 332 13.66 7.20 -20.46
C GLY A 332 14.14 5.96 -21.22
N SER A 333 14.02 4.75 -20.65
CA SER A 333 14.38 3.50 -21.32
C SER A 333 13.48 2.34 -20.88
N LYS A 334 13.52 1.23 -21.62
CA LYS A 334 12.80 0.00 -21.27
C LYS A 334 13.17 -0.49 -19.88
N GLU A 335 14.45 -0.48 -19.57
CA GLU A 335 15.03 -0.98 -18.32
C GLU A 335 14.66 -0.08 -17.15
N ALA A 336 14.79 1.24 -17.31
CA ALA A 336 14.45 2.21 -16.28
C ALA A 336 12.95 2.16 -15.94
N PHE A 337 12.10 2.08 -16.97
CA PHE A 337 10.66 2.00 -16.77
C PHE A 337 10.22 0.64 -16.22
N HIS A 338 10.89 -0.45 -16.61
CA HIS A 338 10.66 -1.75 -15.99
C HIS A 338 10.98 -1.72 -14.49
N GLN A 339 12.10 -1.11 -14.09
CA GLN A 339 12.40 -0.91 -12.67
C GLN A 339 11.36 -0.02 -11.98
N ALA A 340 10.85 1.01 -12.67
CA ALA A 340 9.74 1.82 -12.15
C ALA A 340 8.47 1.01 -11.90
N LEU A 341 8.12 0.10 -12.80
CA LEU A 341 7.00 -0.83 -12.63
C LEU A 341 7.23 -1.82 -11.48
N ILE A 342 8.44 -2.36 -11.33
CA ILE A 342 8.79 -3.25 -10.21
C ILE A 342 8.57 -2.54 -8.87
N ASP A 343 8.97 -1.28 -8.77
CA ASP A 343 8.81 -0.47 -7.56
C ASP A 343 7.34 -0.08 -7.34
N GLU A 344 6.62 0.29 -8.40
CA GLU A 344 5.21 0.68 -8.30
C GLU A 344 4.34 -0.50 -7.88
N ARG A 345 4.57 -1.69 -8.45
CA ARG A 345 3.91 -2.92 -8.02
C ARG A 345 4.23 -3.28 -6.56
N MET A 346 5.42 -2.91 -6.05
CA MET A 346 5.72 -3.08 -4.62
C MET A 346 4.88 -2.12 -3.76
N ARG A 347 4.76 -0.85 -4.13
CA ARG A 347 3.96 0.15 -3.38
C ARG A 347 2.46 -0.12 -3.45
N GLU A 348 1.97 -0.51 -4.61
CA GLU A 348 0.54 -0.60 -4.89
C GLU A 348 -0.06 -1.96 -4.52
N LEU A 349 0.69 -3.06 -4.69
CA LEU A 349 0.20 -4.44 -4.54
C LEU A 349 0.80 -5.16 -3.33
N ASN A 350 1.36 -4.43 -2.36
CA ASN A 350 1.96 -5.02 -1.15
C ASN A 350 0.94 -5.84 -0.36
N GLY A 351 1.39 -6.98 0.18
CA GLY A 351 0.59 -7.86 1.02
C GLY A 351 -0.52 -8.63 0.29
N GLU A 352 -0.74 -8.40 -1.01
CA GLU A 352 -1.83 -9.02 -1.79
C GLU A 352 -1.40 -10.35 -2.47
N GLY A 353 -0.33 -10.98 -1.99
CA GLY A 353 0.14 -12.29 -2.47
C GLY A 353 0.90 -12.30 -3.81
N GLN A 354 1.08 -11.15 -4.48
CA GLN A 354 1.66 -11.12 -5.84
C GLN A 354 3.20 -11.11 -5.89
N ARG A 355 3.87 -10.57 -4.86
CA ARG A 355 5.29 -10.17 -4.96
C ARG A 355 6.23 -11.32 -5.31
N LYS A 356 6.08 -12.49 -4.68
CA LYS A 356 6.98 -13.64 -4.98
C LYS A 356 6.81 -14.11 -6.42
N ALA A 357 5.56 -14.25 -6.90
CA ALA A 357 5.29 -14.66 -8.28
C ALA A 357 5.88 -13.67 -9.30
N ASP A 358 5.75 -12.37 -9.04
CA ASP A 358 6.37 -11.31 -9.84
C ASP A 358 7.91 -11.45 -9.89
N LEU A 359 8.57 -11.62 -8.75
CA LEU A 359 10.02 -11.80 -8.69
C LEU A 359 10.49 -13.06 -9.43
N LEU A 360 9.72 -14.15 -9.35
CA LEU A 360 9.99 -15.40 -10.04
C LEU A 360 9.88 -15.23 -11.56
N ARG A 361 8.79 -14.67 -12.07
CA ARG A 361 8.61 -14.48 -13.53
C ARG A 361 9.61 -13.47 -14.11
N TRP A 362 10.01 -12.45 -13.35
CA TRP A 362 11.11 -11.56 -13.76
C TRP A 362 12.48 -12.24 -13.70
N GLY A 363 12.62 -13.38 -13.03
CA GLY A 363 13.88 -14.10 -12.89
C GLY A 363 14.87 -13.46 -11.92
N ILE A 364 14.40 -12.57 -11.05
CA ILE A 364 15.23 -11.78 -10.13
C ILE A 364 15.01 -12.18 -8.66
N PHE A 365 14.26 -13.25 -8.37
CA PHE A 365 13.97 -13.68 -7.01
C PHE A 365 15.25 -13.87 -6.17
N LEU A 366 16.21 -14.67 -6.63
CA LEU A 366 17.44 -14.93 -5.86
C LEU A 366 18.29 -13.67 -5.71
N GLN A 367 18.38 -12.84 -6.76
CA GLN A 367 19.08 -11.56 -6.69
C GLN A 367 18.48 -10.67 -5.60
N VAL A 368 17.15 -10.52 -5.61
CA VAL A 368 16.44 -9.71 -4.60
C VAL A 368 16.62 -10.28 -3.20
N MET A 369 16.63 -11.60 -3.03
CA MET A 369 16.90 -12.22 -1.72
C MET A 369 18.32 -11.90 -1.24
N GLN A 370 19.33 -12.00 -2.10
CA GLN A 370 20.71 -11.65 -1.76
C GLN A 370 20.88 -10.15 -1.45
N ASP A 371 20.27 -9.28 -2.25
CA ASP A 371 20.28 -7.83 -2.01
C ASP A 371 19.64 -7.47 -0.67
N MET A 372 18.51 -8.13 -0.35
CA MET A 372 17.83 -7.96 0.93
C MET A 372 18.68 -8.48 2.10
N ALA A 373 19.39 -9.59 1.95
CA ALA A 373 20.32 -10.09 2.98
C ALA A 373 21.41 -9.06 3.27
N ASN A 374 22.03 -8.49 2.23
CA ASN A 374 23.07 -7.48 2.37
C ASN A 374 22.54 -6.20 3.03
N THR A 375 21.37 -5.73 2.60
CA THR A 375 20.71 -4.55 3.17
C THR A 375 20.38 -4.78 4.64
N ALA A 376 19.72 -5.89 4.96
CA ALA A 376 19.33 -6.25 6.32
C ALA A 376 20.54 -6.44 7.25
N GLN A 377 21.64 -7.02 6.75
CA GLN A 377 22.88 -7.19 7.50
C GLN A 377 23.53 -5.86 7.86
N GLY A 378 23.39 -4.84 7.01
CA GLY A 378 23.84 -3.47 7.30
C GLY A 378 22.91 -2.73 8.26
N ASP A 379 21.60 -2.83 8.04
CA ASP A 379 20.58 -2.14 8.86
C ASP A 379 20.46 -2.69 10.28
N SER A 380 20.57 -4.01 10.44
CA SER A 380 20.35 -4.72 11.71
C SER A 380 21.30 -5.93 11.85
N PRO A 381 22.60 -5.67 12.10
CA PRO A 381 23.60 -6.73 12.17
C PRO A 381 23.29 -7.80 13.22
N GLY A 382 23.40 -9.07 12.83
CA GLY A 382 23.23 -10.22 13.74
C GLY A 382 21.78 -10.62 14.01
N SER A 383 20.80 -9.91 13.45
CA SER A 383 19.40 -10.30 13.52
C SER A 383 19.11 -11.59 12.76
N PHE A 384 18.38 -12.51 13.38
CA PHE A 384 18.10 -13.83 12.82
C PHE A 384 17.39 -13.79 11.46
N PHE A 385 16.57 -12.75 11.21
CA PHE A 385 15.83 -12.61 9.95
C PHE A 385 16.74 -12.37 8.74
N VAL A 386 18.00 -11.96 8.92
CA VAL A 386 18.98 -11.87 7.83
C VAL A 386 19.15 -13.25 7.17
N ASN A 387 19.12 -14.32 7.97
CA ASN A 387 19.26 -15.70 7.49
C ASN A 387 18.08 -16.14 6.62
N TRP A 388 16.89 -15.56 6.78
CA TRP A 388 15.74 -15.86 5.91
C TRP A 388 15.98 -15.42 4.48
N TYR A 389 16.82 -14.39 4.29
CA TYR A 389 17.20 -13.89 2.97
C TYR A 389 18.44 -14.59 2.43
N SER A 390 19.51 -14.70 3.23
CA SER A 390 20.79 -15.28 2.76
C SER A 390 20.72 -16.78 2.48
N ASN A 391 19.78 -17.51 3.08
CA ASN A 391 19.61 -18.95 2.85
C ASN A 391 18.82 -19.26 1.57
N ALA A 392 18.25 -18.27 0.88
CA ALA A 392 17.52 -18.51 -0.36
C ALA A 392 18.48 -19.01 -1.46
N SER A 393 18.07 -20.08 -2.13
CA SER A 393 18.89 -20.82 -3.09
C SER A 393 18.08 -21.30 -4.29
N ALA A 394 18.73 -21.94 -5.26
CA ALA A 394 18.08 -22.39 -6.49
C ALA A 394 16.87 -23.32 -6.27
N LYS A 395 16.86 -24.12 -5.20
CA LYS A 395 15.70 -24.98 -4.87
C LYS A 395 14.46 -24.17 -4.48
N ASP A 396 14.63 -22.96 -3.97
CA ASP A 396 13.54 -22.12 -3.45
C ASP A 396 12.78 -21.36 -4.56
N LEU A 397 13.21 -21.53 -5.81
CA LEU A 397 12.49 -21.10 -7.01
C LEU A 397 11.16 -21.86 -7.18
N LEU A 398 11.07 -23.08 -6.65
CA LEU A 398 9.86 -23.90 -6.63
C LEU A 398 9.62 -24.42 -5.20
N MET A 399 8.35 -24.66 -4.86
CA MET A 399 8.04 -25.38 -3.62
C MET A 399 8.29 -26.87 -3.82
N PRO A 400 8.65 -27.65 -2.79
CA PRO A 400 8.69 -29.10 -2.90
C PRO A 400 7.31 -29.64 -3.25
N ILE A 401 7.26 -30.65 -4.11
CA ILE A 401 6.05 -31.47 -4.28
C ILE A 401 5.78 -32.16 -2.93
N PRO A 402 4.54 -32.13 -2.41
CA PRO A 402 4.23 -32.70 -1.10
C PRO A 402 4.67 -34.16 -0.98
N ALA A 403 5.37 -34.49 0.11
CA ALA A 403 5.93 -35.83 0.31
C ALA A 403 4.87 -36.93 0.25
N ALA A 404 3.65 -36.66 0.73
CA ALA A 404 2.53 -37.59 0.65
C ALA A 404 2.19 -37.97 -0.81
N GLU A 405 2.20 -37.00 -1.74
CA GLU A 405 1.95 -37.26 -3.16
C GLU A 405 3.08 -38.07 -3.81
N MET A 406 4.35 -37.77 -3.45
CA MET A 406 5.51 -38.53 -3.94
C MET A 406 5.48 -40.00 -3.50
N THR A 407 4.92 -40.29 -2.33
CA THR A 407 4.80 -41.68 -1.83
C THR A 407 3.67 -42.47 -2.49
N THR A 408 2.59 -41.81 -2.91
CA THR A 408 1.41 -42.47 -3.50
C THR A 408 1.49 -42.58 -5.01
N ASN A 409 2.17 -41.64 -5.68
CA ASN A 409 2.33 -41.63 -7.13
C ASN A 409 3.81 -41.77 -7.53
N LEU A 410 4.24 -43.01 -7.76
CA LEU A 410 5.62 -43.36 -8.12
C LEU A 410 6.07 -42.85 -9.51
N ALA A 411 5.16 -42.28 -10.31
CA ALA A 411 5.50 -41.68 -11.60
C ALA A 411 5.91 -40.19 -11.49
N MET A 412 5.77 -39.58 -10.31
CA MET A 412 6.16 -38.18 -10.10
C MET A 412 7.66 -38.04 -9.88
N GLU A 413 8.23 -36.98 -10.44
CA GLU A 413 9.60 -36.55 -10.17
C GLU A 413 9.56 -35.30 -9.27
N GLN A 414 10.46 -35.23 -8.29
CA GLN A 414 10.54 -34.10 -7.37
C GLN A 414 11.11 -32.86 -8.08
N ASN A 415 10.73 -31.68 -7.61
CA ASN A 415 11.31 -30.42 -8.04
C ASN A 415 12.82 -30.37 -7.73
N PRO A 416 13.63 -29.68 -8.56
CA PRO A 416 15.08 -29.66 -8.39
C PRO A 416 15.55 -29.22 -7.00
N GLY A 417 16.34 -30.07 -6.34
CA GLY A 417 16.98 -29.78 -5.05
C GLY A 417 16.13 -30.07 -3.81
N TRP A 418 14.96 -30.67 -3.95
CA TRP A 418 14.07 -31.09 -2.86
C TRP A 418 14.02 -32.60 -2.66
#